data_AF-A0A9W7LWI2-F1
#
_entry.id   AF-A0A9W7LWI2-F1
#
_cell.length_a   1.000
_cell.length_b   1.000
_cell.length_c   1.000
_cell.angle_alpha   90.00
_cell.angle_beta   90.00
_cell.angle_gamma   90.00
#
_symmetry.space_group_name_H-M   'P 1'
#
loop_
_entity.id
_entity.type
_entity.pdbx_description
1 polymer ?
#
loop_
_entity_poly.entity_id
_entity_poly.type
_entity_poly.pdbx_seq_one_letter_code
_entity_poly.pdbx_strand_id
1 'polypeptide(L)'
;MAIRSKQGSSIILSGPSGPPVTSVPNQNSELVLTPNFPGIMVIPPDDDHLRHVIDTMSLYVLDGGCAFEQAIMERGRSNPLFSFLFELGSKEHTYYVWRLYSFAQGDTLQRWRTEPFIMITGSGRWVPPPLPTTKSLDHEKESSVTYAAGRSRRLEPERTLTDPQRDEFEDMLRALTLERSQIKEAMGFALDNADAAGEEGSRLRPLRKGF
;
A
#
# COMPACT_ATOMS: atom_id res chain seq x y z
N MET A 1 7.43 -69.30 -37.73
CA MET A 1 7.52 -68.15 -36.80
C MET A 1 7.17 -66.89 -37.59
N ALA A 2 6.51 -65.93 -36.95
CA ALA A 2 6.21 -64.56 -37.41
C ALA A 2 4.95 -64.32 -38.29
N ILE A 3 3.87 -63.97 -37.58
CA ILE A 3 2.95 -62.82 -37.71
C ILE A 3 2.22 -62.56 -39.05
N ARG A 4 0.89 -62.76 -39.00
CA ARG A 4 -0.12 -62.34 -39.96
C ARG A 4 -1.15 -61.47 -39.23
N SER A 5 -1.66 -60.45 -39.91
CA SER A 5 -3.04 -59.90 -39.86
C SER A 5 -2.98 -58.53 -40.57
N LYS A 6 -3.43 -58.32 -41.80
CA LYS A 6 -4.70 -58.61 -42.53
C LYS A 6 -5.96 -58.03 -41.88
N GLN A 7 -6.48 -56.99 -42.54
CA GLN A 7 -7.79 -56.37 -42.35
C GLN A 7 -8.96 -57.35 -42.51
N GLY A 8 -10.05 -57.08 -41.79
CA GLY A 8 -11.36 -57.70 -42.01
C GLY A 8 -12.42 -57.33 -40.96
N SER A 9 -13.28 -56.38 -41.34
CA SER A 9 -14.75 -56.37 -41.23
C SER A 9 -15.49 -56.93 -39.98
N SER A 10 -16.27 -56.01 -39.37
CA SER A 10 -17.70 -56.09 -39.00
C SER A 10 -18.23 -56.87 -37.76
N ILE A 11 -18.74 -56.05 -36.82
CA ILE A 11 -20.06 -56.04 -36.12
C ILE A 11 -20.26 -56.99 -34.92
N ILE A 12 -21.03 -56.47 -33.93
CA ILE A 12 -21.86 -57.07 -32.84
C ILE A 12 -21.45 -56.43 -31.49
N LEU A 13 -22.28 -55.91 -30.56
CA LEU A 13 -23.70 -55.58 -30.39
C LEU A 13 -23.81 -54.75 -29.07
N SER A 14 -24.94 -54.03 -28.86
CA SER A 14 -25.48 -53.57 -27.55
C SER A 14 -24.75 -52.41 -26.86
N GLY A 15 -25.34 -51.26 -26.51
CA GLY A 15 -26.52 -51.03 -25.68
C GLY A 15 -26.14 -50.03 -24.55
N PRO A 16 -27.06 -49.26 -23.95
CA PRO A 16 -26.98 -47.79 -23.97
C PRO A 16 -26.73 -47.11 -22.60
N SER A 17 -26.45 -45.80 -22.68
CA SER A 17 -26.64 -44.79 -21.62
C SER A 17 -25.47 -44.53 -20.65
N GLY A 18 -24.73 -43.47 -20.96
CA GLY A 18 -23.93 -42.69 -20.03
C GLY A 18 -23.47 -41.42 -20.73
N PRO A 19 -23.67 -40.20 -20.19
CA PRO A 19 -23.19 -39.00 -20.84
C PRO A 19 -21.65 -39.01 -20.87
N PRO A 20 -21.02 -38.57 -21.97
CA PRO A 20 -19.57 -38.58 -22.08
C PRO A 20 -18.96 -37.58 -21.09
N VAL A 21 -17.92 -38.03 -20.39
CA VAL A 21 -16.99 -37.18 -19.65
C VAL A 21 -16.31 -36.27 -20.67
N THR A 22 -16.79 -35.04 -20.80
CA THR A 22 -16.17 -34.06 -21.69
C THR A 22 -14.84 -33.64 -21.07
N SER A 23 -13.78 -34.14 -21.70
CA SER A 23 -12.43 -33.65 -21.65
C SER A 23 -12.36 -32.13 -21.52
N VAL A 24 -11.69 -31.67 -20.47
CA VAL A 24 -11.22 -30.30 -20.25
C VAL A 24 -10.47 -29.77 -21.49
N PRO A 25 -10.90 -28.65 -22.08
CA PRO A 25 -9.99 -27.78 -22.80
C PRO A 25 -9.44 -26.77 -21.78
N ASN A 26 -8.12 -26.80 -21.61
CA ASN A 26 -7.31 -25.80 -20.94
C ASN A 26 -7.59 -24.41 -21.56
N GLN A 27 -8.57 -23.70 -21.01
CA GLN A 27 -8.89 -22.32 -21.35
C GLN A 27 -8.22 -21.44 -20.30
N ASN A 28 -7.16 -20.79 -20.76
CA ASN A 28 -6.42 -19.73 -20.11
C ASN A 28 -7.35 -18.80 -19.33
N SER A 29 -7.00 -18.58 -18.07
CA SER A 29 -7.29 -17.41 -17.23
C SER A 29 -8.41 -16.53 -17.77
N GLU A 30 -9.63 -16.89 -17.41
CA GLU A 30 -10.78 -16.00 -17.42
C GLU A 30 -10.39 -14.76 -16.61
N LEU A 31 -9.94 -13.71 -17.30
CA LEU A 31 -10.04 -12.35 -16.81
C LEU A 31 -11.55 -12.10 -16.72
N VAL A 32 -12.14 -12.58 -15.62
CA VAL A 32 -13.52 -12.29 -15.24
C VAL A 32 -13.59 -10.78 -15.26
N LEU A 33 -14.22 -10.27 -16.32
CA LEU A 33 -14.52 -8.87 -16.52
C LEU A 33 -15.20 -8.43 -15.22
N THR A 34 -14.48 -7.67 -14.40
CA THR A 34 -15.07 -6.96 -13.27
C THR A 34 -16.29 -6.25 -13.85
N PRO A 35 -17.51 -6.53 -13.36
CA PRO A 35 -18.66 -5.77 -13.77
C PRO A 35 -18.34 -4.30 -13.53
N ASN A 36 -18.88 -3.41 -14.36
CA ASN A 36 -18.74 -1.94 -14.29
C ASN A 36 -19.32 -1.37 -12.97
N PHE A 37 -18.87 -1.89 -11.83
CA PHE A 37 -19.18 -1.35 -10.53
C PHE A 37 -18.42 -0.04 -10.41
N PRO A 38 -19.11 1.07 -10.13
CA PRO A 38 -18.45 2.35 -9.90
C PRO A 38 -17.42 2.18 -8.78
N GLY A 39 -16.24 2.79 -8.95
CA GLY A 39 -15.20 2.75 -7.93
C GLY A 39 -15.68 3.41 -6.64
N ILE A 40 -15.46 2.75 -5.51
CA ILE A 40 -15.78 3.27 -4.17
C ILE A 40 -14.64 4.21 -3.79
N MET A 41 -14.86 5.52 -3.94
CA MET A 41 -13.86 6.52 -3.58
C MET A 41 -13.88 6.78 -2.08
N VAL A 42 -12.74 6.59 -1.44
CA VAL A 42 -12.57 6.86 -0.02
C VAL A 42 -12.15 8.31 0.15
N ILE A 43 -13.01 9.11 0.77
CA ILE A 43 -12.77 10.53 1.03
C ILE A 43 -12.56 10.69 2.54
N PRO A 44 -11.39 11.18 3.00
CA PRO A 44 -11.16 11.46 4.40
C PRO A 44 -12.14 12.55 4.90
N PRO A 45 -12.56 12.51 6.17
CA PRO A 45 -13.34 13.59 6.75
C PRO A 45 -12.62 14.93 6.66
N ASP A 46 -13.39 16.00 6.41
CA ASP A 46 -12.87 17.37 6.32
C ASP A 46 -12.43 17.90 7.70
N ASP A 47 -13.10 17.45 8.76
CA ASP A 47 -12.75 17.75 10.14
C ASP A 47 -11.61 16.83 10.61
N ASP A 48 -10.45 17.46 10.92
CA ASP A 48 -9.28 16.77 11.44
C ASP A 48 -9.55 16.05 12.77
N HIS A 49 -10.43 16.59 13.62
CA HIS A 49 -10.79 15.94 14.88
C HIS A 49 -11.58 14.65 14.61
N LEU A 50 -12.61 14.72 13.77
CA LEU A 50 -13.39 13.55 13.36
C LEU A 50 -12.50 12.50 12.68
N ARG A 51 -11.60 12.90 11.79
CA ARG A 51 -10.63 11.97 11.16
C ARG A 51 -9.80 11.25 12.23
N HIS A 52 -9.26 11.99 13.20
CA HIS A 52 -8.50 11.42 14.30
C HIS A 52 -9.32 10.46 15.18
N VAL A 53 -10.59 10.79 15.45
CA VAL A 53 -11.52 9.91 16.17
C VAL A 53 -11.73 8.61 15.40
N ILE A 54 -11.97 8.68 14.08
CA ILE A 54 -12.15 7.49 13.24
C ILE A 54 -10.88 6.64 13.21
N ASP A 55 -9.71 7.25 12.98
CA ASP A 55 -8.42 6.55 12.98
C ASP A 55 -8.16 5.81 14.30
N THR A 56 -8.41 6.50 15.42
CA THR A 56 -8.22 5.96 16.77
C THR A 56 -9.22 4.83 17.05
N MET A 57 -10.48 5.02 16.67
CA MET A 57 -11.52 4.01 16.78
C MET A 57 -11.14 2.76 15.99
N SER A 58 -10.68 2.89 14.74
CA SER A 58 -10.27 1.77 13.91
C SER A 58 -9.12 0.98 14.51
N LEU A 59 -8.13 1.63 15.13
CA LEU A 59 -7.05 0.94 15.85
C LEU A 59 -7.57 0.12 17.03
N TYR A 60 -8.45 0.69 17.86
CA TYR A 60 -9.02 -0.02 19.01
C TYR A 60 -9.96 -1.14 18.60
N VAL A 61 -10.69 -0.99 17.49
CA VAL A 61 -11.55 -2.06 16.95
C VAL A 61 -10.71 -3.18 16.35
N LEU A 62 -9.54 -2.89 15.77
CA LEU A 62 -8.66 -3.94 15.26
C LEU A 62 -8.09 -4.82 16.40
N ASP A 63 -7.84 -4.22 17.57
CA ASP A 63 -7.34 -4.91 18.76
C ASP A 63 -8.48 -5.59 19.57
N GLY A 64 -9.56 -4.86 19.84
CA GLY A 64 -10.70 -5.30 20.65
C GLY A 64 -11.81 -6.03 19.88
N GLY A 65 -11.74 -6.06 18.56
CA GLY A 65 -12.70 -6.71 17.66
C GLY A 65 -14.11 -6.11 17.72
N CYS A 66 -15.07 -6.87 17.19
CA CYS A 66 -16.47 -6.45 17.12
C CYS A 66 -17.09 -6.15 18.49
N ALA A 67 -16.63 -6.83 19.57
CA ALA A 67 -17.14 -6.58 20.91
C ALA A 67 -16.86 -5.15 21.39
N PHE A 68 -15.67 -4.63 21.08
CA PHE A 68 -15.32 -3.24 21.36
C PHE A 68 -16.19 -2.27 20.55
N GLU A 69 -16.34 -2.51 19.25
CA GLU A 69 -17.19 -1.70 18.38
C GLU A 69 -18.63 -1.60 18.92
N GLN A 70 -19.23 -2.74 19.27
CA GLN A 70 -20.59 -2.78 19.83
C GLN A 70 -20.69 -2.02 21.15
N ALA A 71 -19.71 -2.16 22.04
CA ALA A 71 -19.69 -1.42 23.31
C ALA A 71 -19.65 0.10 23.10
N ILE A 72 -18.92 0.58 22.09
CA ILE A 72 -18.90 2.00 21.72
C ILE A 72 -20.23 2.41 21.07
N MET A 73 -20.83 1.60 20.21
CA MET A 73 -22.14 1.87 19.61
C MET A 73 -23.26 1.97 20.66
N GLU A 74 -23.25 1.12 21.70
CA GLU A 74 -24.24 1.18 22.78
C GLU A 74 -24.12 2.45 23.61
N ARG A 75 -22.89 2.85 23.96
CA ARG A 75 -22.61 4.03 24.79
C ARG A 75 -22.69 5.34 24.01
N GLY A 76 -22.34 5.30 22.72
CA GLY A 76 -22.16 6.47 21.85
C GLY A 76 -23.41 6.89 21.08
N ARG A 77 -24.58 6.27 21.31
CA ARG A 77 -25.79 6.48 20.51
C ARG A 77 -26.27 7.94 20.43
N SER A 78 -26.00 8.74 21.44
CA SER A 78 -26.36 10.17 21.48
C SER A 78 -25.17 11.10 21.17
N ASN A 79 -23.99 10.55 20.90
CA ASN A 79 -22.78 11.33 20.66
C ASN A 79 -22.55 11.49 19.15
N PRO A 80 -22.59 12.72 18.61
CA PRO A 80 -22.39 12.95 17.19
C PRO A 80 -20.99 12.55 16.70
N LEU A 81 -19.98 12.46 17.58
CA LEU A 81 -18.63 12.00 17.21
C LEU A 81 -18.61 10.55 16.71
N PHE A 82 -19.58 9.73 17.11
CA PHE A 82 -19.70 8.33 16.72
C PHE A 82 -20.84 8.08 15.72
N SER A 83 -21.39 9.14 15.10
CA SER A 83 -22.47 9.02 14.11
C SER A 83 -22.09 8.10 12.94
N PHE A 84 -20.81 8.10 12.55
CA PHE A 84 -20.25 7.26 11.49
C PHE A 84 -20.39 5.74 11.75
N LEU A 85 -20.61 5.31 12.99
CA LEU A 85 -20.88 3.91 13.32
C LEU A 85 -22.33 3.50 12.99
N PHE A 86 -23.24 4.47 12.85
CA PHE A 86 -24.66 4.24 12.59
C PHE A 86 -25.06 4.55 11.15
N GLU A 87 -24.42 5.56 10.54
CA GLU A 87 -24.70 6.00 9.18
C GLU A 87 -23.85 5.26 8.14
N LEU A 88 -24.20 4.00 7.85
CA LEU A 88 -23.43 3.09 6.99
C LEU A 88 -23.21 3.59 5.55
N GLY A 89 -24.02 4.54 5.07
CA GLY A 89 -23.91 5.15 3.74
C GLY A 89 -23.08 6.44 3.70
N SER A 90 -22.60 6.91 4.85
CA SER A 90 -21.83 8.16 4.94
C SER A 90 -20.41 8.00 4.40
N LYS A 91 -19.79 9.12 3.99
CA LYS A 91 -18.38 9.13 3.57
C LYS A 91 -17.47 8.79 4.76
N GLU A 92 -17.85 9.18 5.96
CA GLU A 92 -17.19 8.92 7.23
C GLU A 92 -17.18 7.42 7.53
N HIS A 93 -18.32 6.73 7.36
CA HIS A 93 -18.38 5.28 7.52
C HIS A 93 -17.52 4.56 6.47
N THR A 94 -17.58 5.01 5.22
CA THR A 94 -16.74 4.47 4.15
C THR A 94 -15.25 4.61 4.48
N TYR A 95 -14.84 5.77 5.02
CA TYR A 95 -13.48 6.00 5.51
C TYR A 95 -13.12 5.07 6.69
N TYR A 96 -14.02 4.91 7.66
CA TYR A 96 -13.84 3.99 8.79
C TYR A 96 -13.61 2.54 8.37
N VAL A 97 -14.44 2.01 7.46
CA VAL A 97 -14.30 0.63 6.94
C VAL A 97 -12.99 0.48 6.17
N TRP A 98 -12.67 1.45 5.32
CA TRP A 98 -11.37 1.47 4.63
C TRP A 98 -10.20 1.50 5.63
N ARG A 99 -10.32 2.24 6.74
CA ARG A 99 -9.25 2.36 7.72
C ARG A 99 -9.02 1.07 8.50
N LEU A 100 -10.09 0.38 8.88
CA LEU A 100 -10.02 -0.97 9.46
C LEU A 100 -9.26 -1.92 8.54
N TYR A 101 -9.61 -1.93 7.24
CA TYR A 101 -8.91 -2.76 6.27
C TYR A 101 -7.45 -2.35 6.10
N SER A 102 -7.17 -1.06 5.95
CA SER A 102 -5.82 -0.52 5.78
C SER A 102 -4.92 -0.95 6.94
N PHE A 103 -5.36 -0.79 8.19
CA PHE A 103 -4.59 -1.26 9.35
C PHE A 103 -4.45 -2.79 9.40
N ALA A 104 -5.49 -3.54 9.03
CA ALA A 104 -5.40 -5.00 8.94
C ALA A 104 -4.38 -5.47 7.87
N GLN A 105 -4.11 -4.66 6.84
CA GLN A 105 -3.05 -4.90 5.86
C GLN A 105 -1.65 -4.48 6.33
N GLY A 106 -1.53 -3.89 7.54
CA GLY A 106 -0.27 -3.41 8.09
C GLY A 106 0.11 -1.99 7.66
N ASP A 107 -0.82 -1.24 7.08
CA ASP A 107 -0.61 0.18 6.82
C ASP A 107 -0.54 0.98 8.14
N THR A 108 0.02 2.19 8.08
CA THR A 108 0.18 3.08 9.22
C THR A 108 -0.70 4.32 9.13
N LEU A 109 -0.63 5.17 10.16
CA LEU A 109 -1.34 6.45 10.21
C LEU A 109 -0.95 7.42 9.09
N GLN A 110 0.25 7.30 8.53
CA GLN A 110 0.77 8.24 7.52
C GLN A 110 1.11 7.57 6.18
N ARG A 111 1.18 6.24 6.15
CA ARG A 111 1.61 5.48 4.98
C ARG A 111 0.67 4.31 4.76
N TRP A 112 0.00 4.32 3.61
CA TRP A 112 -0.91 3.27 3.19
C TRP A 112 -0.84 3.05 1.68
N ARG A 113 -1.41 1.94 1.22
CA ARG A 113 -1.56 1.65 -0.21
C ARG A 113 -2.48 2.67 -0.88
N THR A 114 -2.01 3.29 -1.97
CA THR A 114 -2.81 4.21 -2.81
C THR A 114 -3.39 3.55 -4.06
N GLU A 115 -2.86 2.39 -4.46
CA GLU A 115 -3.33 1.68 -5.64
C GLU A 115 -4.71 1.08 -5.42
N PRO A 116 -5.73 1.38 -6.26
CA PRO A 116 -7.08 0.92 -6.00
C PRO A 116 -7.21 -0.61 -6.10
N PHE A 117 -8.04 -1.19 -5.22
CA PHE A 117 -8.11 -2.64 -4.98
C PHE A 117 -9.54 -3.12 -4.68
N ILE A 118 -9.77 -4.43 -4.67
CA ILE A 118 -11.05 -5.01 -4.27
C ILE A 118 -10.92 -5.50 -2.83
N MET A 119 -11.71 -4.95 -1.92
CA MET A 119 -11.71 -5.35 -0.50
C MET A 119 -12.53 -6.63 -0.30
N ILE A 120 -13.72 -6.70 -0.92
CA ILE A 120 -14.65 -7.82 -0.81
C ILE A 120 -14.93 -8.34 -2.22
N THR A 121 -14.76 -9.64 -2.45
CA THR A 121 -15.04 -10.26 -3.76
C THR A 121 -16.47 -9.96 -4.21
N GLY A 122 -16.64 -9.47 -5.44
CA GLY A 122 -17.95 -9.07 -5.97
C GLY A 122 -18.41 -7.66 -5.57
N SER A 123 -17.58 -6.89 -4.85
CA SER A 123 -17.80 -5.46 -4.60
C SER A 123 -17.07 -4.56 -5.61
N GLY A 124 -17.34 -3.25 -5.57
CA GLY A 124 -16.62 -2.25 -6.36
C GLY A 124 -15.15 -2.12 -5.97
N ARG A 125 -14.35 -1.53 -6.86
CA ARG A 125 -12.94 -1.25 -6.61
C ARG A 125 -12.82 -0.05 -5.66
N TRP A 126 -12.22 -0.25 -4.50
CA TRP A 126 -11.93 0.78 -3.51
C TRP A 126 -10.73 1.61 -3.96
N VAL A 127 -10.89 2.93 -3.95
CA VAL A 127 -9.86 3.92 -4.27
C VAL A 127 -9.44 4.60 -2.96
N PRO A 128 -8.27 4.25 -2.40
CA PRO A 128 -7.75 4.88 -1.19
C PRO A 128 -7.51 6.38 -1.37
N PRO A 129 -7.56 7.16 -0.28
CA PRO A 129 -7.21 8.57 -0.34
C PRO A 129 -5.72 8.74 -0.66
N PRO A 130 -5.31 9.87 -1.28
CA PRO A 130 -3.91 10.19 -1.44
C PRO A 130 -3.23 10.31 -0.08
N LEU A 131 -1.92 10.02 -0.03
CA LEU A 131 -1.12 10.25 1.16
C LEU A 131 -1.18 11.73 1.57
N PRO A 132 -1.15 12.03 2.87
CA PRO A 132 -1.14 13.41 3.34
C PRO A 132 0.14 14.04 2.82
N THR A 133 0.01 15.09 2.02
CA THR A 133 1.18 15.84 1.58
C THR A 133 1.74 16.54 2.82
N THR A 134 2.93 16.12 3.26
CA THR A 134 3.75 17.00 4.09
C THR A 134 3.88 18.29 3.28
N LYS A 135 3.34 19.39 3.78
CA LYS A 135 3.64 20.72 3.22
C LYS A 135 5.13 20.96 3.48
N SER A 136 6.00 20.35 2.68
CA SER A 136 7.35 20.84 2.48
C SER A 136 7.16 22.25 1.96
N LEU A 137 7.63 23.23 2.74
CA LEU A 137 7.66 24.64 2.42
C LEU A 137 7.73 24.88 0.90
N ASP A 138 6.63 25.37 0.32
CA ASP A 138 6.61 25.92 -1.02
C ASP A 138 7.49 27.18 -1.05
N HIS A 139 8.78 26.99 -1.27
CA HIS A 139 9.65 28.00 -1.84
C HIS A 139 10.55 27.26 -2.81
N GLU A 140 10.17 27.19 -4.09
CA GLU A 140 11.06 27.19 -5.27
C GLU A 140 10.21 27.28 -6.55
N LYS A 141 9.44 28.37 -6.68
CA LYS A 141 8.82 28.73 -7.96
C LYS A 141 9.19 30.16 -8.36
N GLU A 142 10.48 30.48 -8.29
CA GLU A 142 11.05 31.59 -9.06
C GLU A 142 12.54 31.38 -9.32
N SER A 143 12.86 30.57 -10.32
CA SER A 143 14.14 30.67 -11.05
C SER A 143 13.99 30.08 -12.46
N SER A 144 12.92 30.49 -13.14
CA SER A 144 12.89 30.42 -14.61
C SER A 144 13.80 31.53 -15.17
N VAL A 145 15.10 31.31 -15.14
CA VAL A 145 16.05 32.03 -16.00
C VAL A 145 16.96 31.03 -16.70
N THR A 146 16.69 30.90 -17.99
CA THR A 146 17.43 30.29 -19.09
C THR A 146 18.95 30.21 -18.91
N TYR A 147 19.53 29.04 -19.16
CA TYR A 147 20.71 28.93 -20.02
C TYR A 147 20.73 27.59 -20.76
N ALA A 148 20.99 27.69 -22.05
CA ALA A 148 21.25 26.60 -22.97
C ALA A 148 22.63 25.98 -22.69
N ALA A 149 22.71 24.65 -22.65
CA ALA A 149 23.78 23.82 -23.22
C ALA A 149 23.58 22.37 -22.77
N GLY A 150 23.53 21.45 -23.72
CA GLY A 150 23.39 20.03 -23.44
C GLY A 150 24.59 19.43 -22.71
N ARG A 151 24.33 18.42 -21.88
CA ARG A 151 25.26 17.31 -21.66
C ARG A 151 24.56 16.10 -21.05
N SER A 152 24.56 15.02 -21.83
CA SER A 152 24.90 13.66 -21.45
C SER A 152 24.41 13.13 -20.09
N ARG A 153 23.53 12.11 -20.19
CA ARG A 153 23.42 10.93 -19.31
C ARG A 153 24.53 10.89 -18.25
N ARG A 154 24.23 11.30 -17.02
CA ARG A 154 25.12 11.23 -15.86
C ARG A 154 24.29 10.65 -14.71
N LEU A 155 24.86 9.62 -14.11
CA LEU A 155 24.38 8.94 -12.91
C LEU A 155 23.93 9.97 -11.87
N GLU A 156 22.73 9.77 -11.33
CA GLU A 156 22.16 10.54 -10.22
C GLU A 156 23.26 10.80 -9.17
N PRO A 157 23.60 12.07 -8.87
CA PRO A 157 24.40 12.35 -7.70
C PRO A 157 23.52 12.05 -6.50
N GLU A 158 23.88 10.97 -5.80
CA GLU A 158 23.45 10.62 -4.46
C GLU A 158 23.29 11.91 -3.64
N ARG A 159 22.07 12.19 -3.16
CA ARG A 159 21.73 13.43 -2.46
C ARG A 159 22.33 13.44 -1.05
N THR A 160 23.64 13.63 -0.93
CA THR A 160 24.31 13.75 0.38
C THR A 160 23.78 14.95 1.17
N LEU A 161 23.72 14.84 2.51
CA LEU A 161 23.35 15.95 3.40
C LEU A 161 24.18 17.20 3.09
N THR A 162 23.53 18.36 2.96
CA THR A 162 24.22 19.65 2.83
C THR A 162 24.93 20.01 4.15
N ASP A 163 26.00 20.79 4.07
CA ASP A 163 26.77 21.22 5.26
C ASP A 163 25.90 21.77 6.41
N PRO A 164 24.90 22.65 6.20
CA PRO A 164 24.05 23.12 7.30
C PRO A 164 23.14 22.03 7.90
N GLN A 165 22.67 21.08 7.09
CA GLN A 165 21.87 19.95 7.59
C GLN A 165 22.71 18.97 8.42
N ARG A 166 24.01 18.84 8.09
CA ARG A 166 24.94 18.05 8.90
C ARG A 166 25.17 18.69 10.26
N ASP A 167 25.39 20.01 10.29
CA ASP A 167 25.57 20.76 11.54
C ASP A 167 24.34 20.64 12.45
N GLU A 168 23.13 20.80 11.87
CA GLU A 168 21.86 20.64 12.60
C GLU A 168 21.71 19.21 13.18
N PHE A 169 22.05 18.19 12.39
CA PHE A 169 22.00 16.81 12.85
C PHE A 169 23.03 16.52 13.95
N GLU A 170 24.25 17.07 13.84
CA GLU A 170 25.28 16.94 14.88
C GLU A 170 24.83 17.57 16.19
N ASP A 171 24.21 18.74 16.15
CA ASP A 171 23.71 19.42 17.33
C ASP A 171 22.55 18.66 17.97
N MET A 172 21.66 18.09 17.15
CA MET A 172 20.58 17.21 17.61
C MET A 172 21.13 15.97 18.30
N LEU A 173 22.16 15.33 17.75
CA LEU A 173 22.82 14.17 18.36
C LEU A 173 23.59 14.52 19.64
N ARG A 174 24.20 15.70 19.73
CA ARG A 174 24.88 16.18 20.95
C ARG A 174 23.90 16.46 22.09
N ALA A 175 22.70 16.92 21.76
CA ALA A 175 21.66 17.23 22.73
C ALA A 175 20.72 16.04 23.06
N LEU A 176 20.93 14.88 22.41
CA LEU A 176 20.04 13.73 22.50
C LEU A 176 20.07 13.09 23.90
N THR A 177 18.91 13.00 24.55
CA THR A 177 18.72 12.24 25.79
C THR A 177 17.83 11.01 25.57
N LEU A 178 17.58 10.23 26.62
CA LEU A 178 16.67 9.08 26.60
C LEU A 178 15.18 9.49 26.52
N GLU A 179 14.89 10.77 26.41
CA GLU A 179 13.53 11.26 26.27
C GLU A 179 12.92 10.84 24.92
N ARG A 180 11.71 10.25 24.98
CA ARG A 180 11.00 9.73 23.81
C ARG A 180 10.72 10.81 22.74
N SER A 181 10.61 12.07 23.13
CA SER A 181 10.41 13.23 22.25
C SER A 181 11.64 13.49 21.37
N GLN A 182 12.82 13.56 21.98
CA GLN A 182 14.08 13.80 21.28
C GLN A 182 14.48 12.60 20.40
N ILE A 183 14.24 11.38 20.87
CA ILE A 183 14.46 10.16 20.06
C ILE A 183 13.58 10.19 18.81
N LYS A 184 12.31 10.58 18.95
CA LYS A 184 11.38 10.68 17.81
C LYS A 184 11.86 11.72 16.79
N GLU A 185 12.36 12.86 17.26
CA GLU A 185 12.86 13.95 16.41
C GLU A 185 14.11 13.52 15.64
N ALA A 186 15.09 12.91 16.32
CA ALA A 186 16.30 12.38 15.69
C ALA A 186 16.01 11.25 14.70
N MET A 187 15.08 10.35 15.02
CA MET A 187 14.63 9.31 14.09
C MET A 187 13.89 9.90 12.88
N GLY A 188 13.08 10.94 13.08
CA GLY A 188 12.41 11.66 12.00
C GLY A 188 13.42 12.25 11.02
N PHE A 189 14.40 13.00 11.54
CA PHE A 189 15.47 13.58 10.73
C PHE A 189 16.24 12.51 9.94
N ALA A 190 16.57 11.38 10.56
CA ALA A 190 17.29 10.29 9.90
C ALA A 190 16.45 9.62 8.79
N LEU A 191 15.13 9.48 8.98
CA LEU A 191 14.23 8.91 7.97
C LEU A 191 14.02 9.86 6.79
N ASP A 192 13.89 11.16 7.04
CA ASP A 192 13.70 12.18 6.01
C ASP A 192 14.95 12.35 5.12
N ASN A 193 16.12 12.00 5.64
CA ASN A 193 17.40 12.09 4.95
C ASN A 193 18.02 10.71 4.63
N ALA A 194 17.25 9.62 4.68
CA ALA A 194 17.76 8.26 4.50
C ALA A 194 18.40 8.03 3.11
N ASP A 195 17.92 8.74 2.09
CA ASP A 195 18.45 8.67 0.71
C ASP A 195 19.83 9.35 0.57
N ALA A 196 20.31 10.06 1.59
CA ALA A 196 21.60 10.73 1.63
C ALA A 196 22.76 9.85 2.10
N ALA A 197 22.46 8.67 2.64
CA ALA A 197 23.42 7.75 3.24
C ALA A 197 23.97 6.74 2.21
N GLY A 198 24.52 7.26 1.10
CA GLY A 198 25.17 6.47 0.05
C GLY A 198 26.41 5.73 0.53
N GLU A 199 26.21 4.45 0.87
CA GLU A 199 27.12 3.29 0.89
C GLU A 199 28.65 3.52 0.97
N GLU A 200 29.23 3.37 2.19
CA GLU A 200 30.60 2.86 2.33
C GLU A 200 30.61 1.34 2.11
N GLY A 201 30.59 0.89 0.85
CA GLY A 201 30.45 -0.52 0.50
C GLY A 201 31.42 -1.10 -0.54
N SER A 202 32.41 -0.35 -1.05
CA SER A 202 33.27 -0.87 -2.13
C SER A 202 34.75 -0.45 -2.11
N ARG A 203 35.35 -0.25 -0.93
CA ARG A 203 36.79 0.03 -0.81
C ARG A 203 37.61 -1.03 -0.10
N LEU A 204 37.24 -2.30 -0.21
CA LEU A 204 38.17 -3.41 0.00
C LEU A 204 38.64 -3.96 -1.35
N ARG A 205 39.70 -3.35 -1.89
CA ARG A 205 40.53 -3.97 -2.93
C ARG A 205 41.15 -5.25 -2.37
N PRO A 206 41.22 -6.32 -3.16
CA PRO A 206 42.43 -7.12 -3.23
C PRO A 206 43.27 -6.57 -4.39
N LEU A 207 44.41 -5.99 -4.02
CA LEU A 207 45.56 -5.86 -4.91
C LEU A 207 45.85 -7.23 -5.53
N ARG A 208 45.61 -7.41 -6.82
CA ARG A 208 46.40 -8.34 -7.61
C ARG A 208 47.19 -7.57 -8.66
N LYS A 209 48.47 -7.45 -8.34
CA LYS A 209 49.58 -7.06 -9.20
C LYS A 209 49.56 -7.89 -10.49
N GLY A 210 49.99 -7.25 -11.57
CA GLY A 210 50.26 -7.92 -12.83
C GLY A 210 51.36 -8.97 -12.73
N PHE A 211 51.25 -9.96 -13.61
CA PHE A 211 52.29 -10.46 -14.50
C PHE A 211 51.58 -11.05 -15.71
#